data_AF-A0A7V9H704-F1
#
_entry.id   AF-A0A7V9H704-F1
#
_cell.length_a   1.000
_cell.length_b   1.000
_cell.length_c   1.000
_cell.angle_alpha   90.00
_cell.angle_beta   90.00
_cell.angle_gamma   90.00
#
_symmetry.space_group_name_H-M   'P 1'
#
loop_
_entity.id
_entity.type
_entity.pdbx_description
1 polymer ?
#
loop_
_entity_poly.entity_id
_entity_poly.type
_entity_poly.pdbx_seq_one_letter_code
_entity_poly.pdbx_strand_id
1 'polypeptide(L)'
;MAVGDVLPETAGVYWRPRVDERRLHLAARRWTATTVAHTVPFCIAGGALFALEPLTFPVGLMGIAHAWAIPELYAKRGANVVLPKRRGEAGPEATAAGLLGDLVGHEARSLHAGTGLILERGELGVWLVGEAGALLVAPGGRRVHCFCVRVEDPGLPGADRIAHLLLALRVDEQGFATVANSAFSGARWRVRRRLHPSMRPALDAAGDLARRSSRRS
;
A
#
# COMPACT_ATOMS: atom_id res chain seq x y z
N MET A 1 -6.04 -17.51 20.55
CA MET A 1 -5.74 -16.07 20.39
C MET A 1 -6.77 -15.32 21.20
N ALA A 2 -6.32 -14.53 22.17
CA ALA A 2 -7.21 -13.79 23.05
C ALA A 2 -7.99 -12.75 22.25
N VAL A 3 -9.28 -12.63 22.54
CA VAL A 3 -10.13 -11.54 22.08
C VAL A 3 -9.69 -10.28 22.82
N GLY A 4 -9.15 -9.28 22.11
CA GLY A 4 -9.09 -7.91 22.62
C GLY A 4 -7.72 -7.29 22.93
N ASP A 5 -6.59 -7.85 22.48
CA ASP A 5 -5.31 -7.16 22.64
C ASP A 5 -5.25 -5.95 21.69
N VAL A 6 -5.41 -4.76 22.27
CA VAL A 6 -5.29 -3.48 21.56
C VAL A 6 -3.81 -3.15 21.39
N LEU A 7 -3.41 -2.80 20.17
CA LEU A 7 -2.04 -2.40 19.88
C LEU A 7 -1.63 -1.17 20.74
N PRO A 8 -0.62 -1.26 21.63
CA PRO A 8 -0.24 -0.18 22.54
C PRO A 8 0.05 1.16 21.85
N GLU A 9 0.60 1.10 20.64
CA GLU A 9 0.93 2.24 19.80
C GLU A 9 -0.30 3.08 19.44
N THR A 10 -1.52 2.51 19.53
CA THR A 10 -2.76 3.26 19.35
C THR A 10 -2.97 4.33 20.42
N ALA A 11 -2.44 4.12 21.64
CA ALA A 11 -2.45 5.14 22.70
C ALA A 11 -1.65 6.39 22.29
N GLY A 12 -0.58 6.20 21.52
CA GLY A 12 0.23 7.28 20.96
C GLY A 12 -0.47 8.10 19.86
N VAL A 13 -1.61 7.61 19.35
CA VAL A 13 -2.46 8.28 18.35
C VAL A 13 -3.92 8.36 18.80
N TYR A 14 -4.16 8.57 20.10
CA TYR A 14 -5.50 8.58 20.71
C TYR A 14 -6.51 9.54 20.04
N TRP A 15 -6.04 10.60 19.39
CA TRP A 15 -6.87 11.56 18.65
C TRP A 15 -7.34 11.05 17.29
N ARG A 16 -6.71 9.98 16.77
CA ARG A 16 -7.13 9.35 15.52
C ARG A 16 -8.22 8.34 15.82
N PRO A 17 -9.40 8.49 15.21
CA PRO A 17 -10.42 7.46 15.34
C PRO A 17 -9.95 6.15 14.71
N ARG A 18 -10.37 5.02 15.29
CA ARG A 18 -10.02 3.68 14.80
C ARG A 18 -10.45 3.49 13.34
N VAL A 19 -9.59 2.86 12.55
CA VAL A 19 -9.85 2.58 11.13
C VAL A 19 -10.76 1.37 11.04
N ASP A 20 -11.85 1.53 10.30
CA ASP A 20 -12.78 0.47 9.95
C ASP A 20 -13.01 0.48 8.43
N GLU A 21 -13.79 -0.49 7.94
CA GLU A 21 -14.14 -0.60 6.52
C GLU A 21 -14.80 0.69 5.99
N ARG A 22 -15.74 1.26 6.75
CA ARG A 22 -16.46 2.49 6.38
C ARG A 22 -15.49 3.66 6.17
N ARG A 23 -14.52 3.84 7.08
CA ARG A 23 -13.50 4.89 6.99
C ARG A 23 -12.55 4.65 5.84
N LEU A 24 -12.17 3.39 5.56
CA LEU A 24 -11.39 3.07 4.37
C LEU A 24 -12.14 3.45 3.09
N HIS A 25 -13.44 3.15 3.00
CA HIS A 25 -14.27 3.58 1.87
C HIS A 25 -14.37 5.09 1.74
N LEU A 26 -14.58 5.81 2.84
CA LEU A 26 -14.63 7.27 2.83
C LEU A 26 -13.28 7.88 2.43
N ALA A 27 -12.17 7.36 2.96
CA ALA A 27 -10.83 7.77 2.57
C ALA A 27 -10.58 7.52 1.08
N ALA A 28 -10.95 6.35 0.57
CA ALA A 28 -10.86 6.00 -0.85
C ALA A 28 -11.67 6.96 -1.74
N ARG A 29 -12.89 7.31 -1.32
CA ARG A 29 -13.73 8.29 -2.03
C ARG A 29 -13.10 9.68 -2.02
N ARG A 30 -12.57 10.13 -0.87
CA ARG A 30 -11.86 11.41 -0.76
C ARG A 30 -10.64 11.45 -1.67
N TRP A 31 -9.80 10.42 -1.67
CA TRP A 31 -8.67 10.30 -2.59
C TRP A 31 -9.08 10.34 -4.07
N THR A 32 -10.19 9.68 -4.40
CA THR A 32 -10.73 9.70 -5.76
C THR A 32 -11.22 11.10 -6.13
N ALA A 33 -11.98 11.75 -5.25
CA ALA A 33 -12.50 13.09 -5.46
C ALA A 33 -11.38 14.12 -5.60
N THR A 34 -10.34 14.07 -4.75
CA THR A 34 -9.20 14.98 -4.86
C THR A 34 -8.43 14.73 -6.15
N THR A 35 -8.22 13.47 -6.54
CA THR A 35 -7.56 13.15 -7.82
C THR A 35 -8.37 13.70 -9.01
N VAL A 36 -9.69 13.52 -9.02
CA VAL A 36 -10.59 14.06 -10.06
C VAL A 36 -10.53 15.59 -10.10
N ALA A 37 -10.60 16.25 -8.94
CA ALA A 37 -10.53 17.70 -8.84
C ALA A 37 -9.21 18.28 -9.35
N HIS A 38 -8.09 17.53 -9.27
CA HIS A 38 -6.82 17.95 -9.86
C HIS A 38 -6.77 17.64 -11.36
N THR A 39 -7.16 16.44 -11.80
CA THR A 39 -6.98 15.99 -13.19
C THR A 39 -7.98 16.63 -14.16
N VAL A 40 -9.24 16.79 -13.78
CA VAL A 40 -10.30 17.27 -14.70
C VAL A 40 -10.05 18.69 -15.21
N PRO A 41 -9.69 19.69 -14.37
CA PRO A 41 -9.40 21.04 -14.86
C PRO A 41 -8.28 21.07 -15.91
N PHE A 42 -7.21 20.29 -15.74
CA PHE A 42 -6.14 20.20 -16.73
C PHE A 42 -6.59 19.57 -18.05
N CYS A 43 -7.44 18.55 -18.01
CA CYS A 43 -8.02 17.96 -19.22
C CYS A 43 -8.94 18.95 -19.94
N ILE A 44 -9.79 19.66 -19.20
CA ILE A 44 -10.69 20.69 -19.76
C ILE A 44 -9.88 21.80 -20.39
N ALA A 45 -8.88 22.34 -19.69
CA ALA A 45 -8.02 23.40 -20.21
C ALA A 45 -7.27 22.93 -21.48
N GLY A 46 -6.73 21.72 -21.47
CA GLY A 46 -6.04 21.16 -22.63
C GLY A 46 -6.95 20.97 -23.85
N GLY A 47 -8.18 20.47 -23.65
CA GLY A 47 -9.17 20.34 -24.72
C GLY A 47 -9.70 21.68 -25.23
N ALA A 48 -9.92 22.65 -24.34
CA ALA A 48 -10.37 23.99 -24.71
C ALA A 48 -9.32 24.74 -25.53
N LEU A 49 -8.04 24.65 -25.15
CA LEU A 49 -6.94 25.23 -25.92
C LEU A 49 -6.91 24.67 -27.34
N PHE A 50 -7.01 23.35 -27.49
CA PHE A 50 -7.08 22.70 -28.80
C PHE A 50 -8.29 23.14 -29.64
N ALA A 51 -9.46 23.32 -29.01
CA ALA A 51 -10.68 23.71 -29.70
C ALA A 51 -10.70 25.20 -30.12
N LEU A 52 -10.07 26.08 -29.34
CA LEU A 52 -10.06 27.52 -29.60
C LEU A 52 -8.95 27.94 -30.57
N GLU A 53 -7.74 27.43 -30.38
CA GLU A 53 -6.56 27.83 -31.16
C GLU A 53 -5.64 26.61 -31.35
N PRO A 54 -5.70 25.92 -32.49
CA PRO A 54 -4.92 24.71 -32.74
C PRO A 54 -3.40 24.90 -32.59
N LEU A 55 -2.88 26.11 -32.81
CA LEU A 55 -1.45 26.40 -32.60
C LEU A 55 -1.03 26.29 -31.12
N THR A 56 -1.97 26.37 -30.17
CA THR A 56 -1.71 26.13 -28.74
C THR A 56 -1.62 24.65 -28.37
N PHE A 57 -1.68 23.73 -29.35
CA PHE A 57 -1.60 22.29 -29.15
C PHE A 57 -0.48 21.84 -28.20
N PRO A 58 0.77 22.36 -28.26
CA PRO A 58 1.82 21.97 -27.32
C PRO A 58 1.47 22.26 -25.86
N VAL A 59 0.84 23.42 -25.60
CA VAL A 59 0.43 23.84 -24.26
C VAL A 59 -0.73 22.96 -23.77
N GLY A 60 -1.69 22.64 -24.65
CA GLY A 60 -2.79 21.73 -24.33
C GLY A 60 -2.29 20.32 -23.98
N LEU A 61 -1.32 19.81 -24.74
CA LEU A 61 -0.66 18.53 -24.48
C LEU A 61 0.07 18.53 -23.12
N MET A 62 0.75 19.62 -22.78
CA MET A 62 1.36 19.78 -21.44
C MET A 62 0.30 19.74 -20.34
N GLY A 63 -0.86 20.39 -20.51
CA GLY A 63 -1.97 20.30 -19.57
C GLY A 63 -2.42 18.85 -19.33
N ILE A 64 -2.70 18.11 -20.41
CA ILE A 64 -3.09 16.69 -20.33
C ILE A 64 -1.98 15.84 -19.68
N ALA A 65 -0.71 16.12 -19.99
CA ALA A 65 0.42 15.44 -19.37
C ALA A 65 0.45 15.67 -17.85
N HIS A 66 0.17 16.88 -17.36
CA HIS A 66 0.06 17.16 -15.92
C HIS A 66 -1.11 16.41 -15.27
N ALA A 67 -2.25 16.36 -15.96
CA ALA A 67 -3.44 15.61 -15.53
C ALA A 67 -3.13 14.13 -15.25
N TRP A 68 -2.20 13.56 -16.02
CA TRP A 68 -1.70 12.19 -15.86
C TRP A 68 -0.53 12.06 -14.88
N ALA A 69 0.40 13.01 -14.87
CA ALA A 69 1.61 12.96 -14.04
C ALA A 69 1.28 13.00 -12.54
N ILE A 70 0.33 13.85 -12.13
CA ILE A 70 -0.03 14.05 -10.72
C ILE A 70 -0.49 12.73 -10.07
N PRO A 71 -1.50 12.00 -10.58
CA PRO A 71 -1.90 10.72 -9.99
C PRO A 71 -0.80 9.66 -10.00
N GLU A 72 0.10 9.69 -10.99
CA GLU A 72 1.21 8.76 -11.08
C GLU A 72 2.29 9.01 -10.02
N LEU A 73 2.54 10.27 -9.66
CA LEU A 73 3.44 10.61 -8.56
C LEU A 73 2.88 10.14 -7.22
N TYR A 74 1.58 10.32 -6.99
CA TYR A 74 0.91 9.79 -5.79
C TYR A 74 0.94 8.25 -5.75
N ALA A 75 0.70 7.58 -6.88
CA ALA A 75 0.83 6.13 -6.97
C ALA A 75 2.27 5.65 -6.74
N LYS A 76 3.28 6.39 -7.21
CA LYS A 76 4.70 6.13 -6.94
C LYS A 76 5.02 6.27 -5.45
N ARG A 77 4.51 7.32 -4.79
CA ARG A 77 4.63 7.48 -3.33
C ARG A 77 4.02 6.28 -2.59
N GLY A 78 2.85 5.82 -3.03
CA GLY A 78 2.20 4.62 -2.50
C GLY A 78 2.97 3.32 -2.76
N ALA A 79 3.56 3.14 -3.94
CA ALA A 79 4.40 1.97 -4.24
C ALA A 79 5.69 1.96 -3.42
N ASN A 80 6.27 3.14 -3.14
CA ASN A 80 7.51 3.27 -2.39
C ASN A 80 7.39 2.90 -0.91
N VAL A 81 6.18 2.73 -0.36
CA VAL A 81 6.00 2.35 1.06
C VAL A 81 6.52 0.96 1.37
N VAL A 82 6.57 0.08 0.36
CA VAL A 82 7.08 -1.29 0.47
C VAL A 82 8.40 -1.50 -0.26
N LEU A 83 9.06 -0.43 -0.72
CA LEU A 83 10.36 -0.54 -1.37
C LEU A 83 11.39 -1.06 -0.35
N PRO A 84 12.27 -2.03 -0.73
CA PRO A 84 13.24 -2.58 0.20
C PRO A 84 14.17 -1.47 0.67
N LYS A 85 14.55 -1.52 1.95
CA LYS A 85 15.56 -0.60 2.47
C LYS A 85 16.95 -1.16 2.18
N ARG A 86 17.98 -0.34 2.41
CA ARG A 86 19.37 -0.74 2.19
C ARG A 86 19.65 -1.99 3.03
N ARG A 87 20.17 -3.04 2.40
CA ARG A 87 20.46 -4.31 3.07
C ARG A 87 21.46 -4.08 4.20
N GLY A 88 21.13 -4.57 5.38
CA GLY A 88 22.05 -4.67 6.50
C GLY A 88 23.06 -5.79 6.29
N GLU A 89 23.77 -6.16 7.36
CA GLU A 89 24.73 -7.25 7.33
C GLU A 89 24.08 -8.59 6.95
N ALA A 90 24.76 -9.39 6.12
CA ALA A 90 24.20 -10.60 5.52
C ALA A 90 23.90 -11.71 6.55
N GLY A 91 24.67 -11.81 7.64
CA GLY A 91 24.49 -12.83 8.68
C GLY A 91 23.22 -12.63 9.50
N PRO A 92 23.01 -11.45 10.12
CA PRO A 92 21.77 -11.12 10.82
C PRO A 92 20.52 -11.25 9.94
N GLU A 93 20.60 -10.81 8.68
CA GLU A 93 19.48 -10.92 7.74
C GLU A 93 19.09 -12.37 7.45
N ALA A 94 20.05 -13.27 7.27
CA ALA A 94 19.78 -14.68 7.01
C ALA A 94 19.08 -15.36 8.20
N THR A 95 19.49 -15.02 9.42
CA THR A 95 18.91 -15.56 10.66
C THR A 95 17.48 -15.05 10.83
N ALA A 96 17.27 -13.74 10.71
CA ALA A 96 15.96 -13.10 10.77
C ALA A 96 15.00 -13.65 9.70
N ALA A 97 15.48 -13.88 8.48
CA ALA A 97 14.69 -14.47 7.40
C ALA A 97 14.29 -15.92 7.69
N GLY A 98 15.13 -16.68 8.39
CA GLY A 98 14.79 -18.01 8.90
C GLY A 98 13.62 -17.97 9.86
N LEU A 99 13.72 -17.12 10.89
CA LEU A 99 12.67 -16.93 11.91
C LEU A 99 11.35 -16.39 11.33
N LEU A 100 11.43 -15.43 10.41
CA LEU A 100 10.26 -14.96 9.67
C LEU A 100 9.62 -16.10 8.87
N GLY A 101 10.42 -16.98 8.28
CA GLY A 101 9.95 -18.18 7.60
C GLY A 101 9.13 -19.10 8.50
N ASP A 102 9.56 -19.28 9.75
CA ASP A 102 8.85 -20.09 10.74
C ASP A 102 7.52 -19.44 11.18
N LEU A 103 7.44 -18.11 11.21
CA LEU A 103 6.23 -17.36 11.56
C LEU A 103 5.10 -17.41 10.50
N VAL A 104 5.45 -17.53 9.22
CA VAL A 104 4.52 -17.34 8.10
C VAL A 104 4.22 -18.63 7.32
N GLY A 105 5.02 -19.68 7.52
CA GLY A 105 4.89 -20.95 6.82
C GLY A 105 5.39 -20.91 5.38
N HIS A 106 5.29 -22.05 4.69
CA HIS A 106 6.01 -22.30 3.45
C HIS A 106 5.56 -21.43 2.25
N GLU A 107 4.25 -21.24 2.06
CA GLU A 107 3.74 -20.45 0.93
C GLU A 107 4.08 -18.95 1.04
N ALA A 108 3.89 -18.36 2.21
CA ALA A 108 4.24 -16.96 2.43
C ALA A 108 5.76 -16.75 2.37
N ARG A 109 6.55 -17.73 2.85
CA ARG A 109 8.01 -17.71 2.74
C ARG A 109 8.49 -17.73 1.30
N SER A 110 7.91 -18.57 0.43
CA SER A 110 8.32 -18.65 -0.98
C SER A 110 7.98 -17.37 -1.73
N LEU A 111 6.82 -16.77 -1.45
CA LEU A 111 6.44 -15.46 -1.99
C LEU A 111 7.39 -14.36 -1.50
N HIS A 112 7.76 -14.35 -0.23
CA HIS A 112 8.71 -13.40 0.34
C HIS A 112 10.10 -13.53 -0.26
N ALA A 113 10.60 -14.75 -0.48
CA ALA A 113 11.91 -14.96 -1.11
C ALA A 113 12.00 -14.36 -2.52
N GLY A 114 10.91 -14.44 -3.31
CA GLY A 114 10.85 -13.88 -4.66
C GLY A 114 10.53 -12.39 -4.74
N THR A 115 9.79 -11.86 -3.77
CA THR A 115 9.18 -10.52 -3.87
C THR A 115 9.60 -9.55 -2.78
N GLY A 116 10.13 -10.03 -1.65
CA GLY A 116 10.40 -9.23 -0.45
C GLY A 116 9.14 -8.81 0.30
N LEU A 117 7.97 -9.39 -0.01
CA LEU A 117 6.69 -9.05 0.61
C LEU A 117 6.03 -10.31 1.19
N ILE A 118 5.45 -10.15 2.38
CA ILE A 118 4.61 -11.16 3.01
C ILE A 118 3.16 -10.87 2.74
N LEU A 119 2.42 -11.88 2.30
CA LEU A 119 0.98 -11.80 2.13
C LEU A 119 0.28 -12.28 3.40
N GLU A 120 -0.65 -11.48 3.93
CA GLU A 120 -1.46 -11.81 5.10
C GLU A 120 -2.93 -11.52 4.81
N ARG A 121 -3.84 -12.38 5.30
CA ARG A 121 -5.29 -12.14 5.23
C ARG A 121 -5.74 -11.44 6.51
N GLY A 122 -6.54 -10.39 6.37
CA GLY A 122 -7.22 -9.74 7.48
C GLY A 122 -8.71 -9.54 7.19
N GLU A 123 -9.43 -8.98 8.15
CA GLU A 123 -10.85 -8.63 8.05
C GLU A 123 -11.06 -7.44 7.10
N LEU A 124 -10.12 -6.49 7.04
CA LEU A 124 -10.22 -5.31 6.15
C LEU A 124 -9.83 -5.63 4.70
N GLY A 125 -9.23 -6.80 4.44
CA GLY A 125 -8.81 -7.23 3.11
C GLY A 125 -7.54 -8.07 3.10
N VAL A 126 -6.75 -7.97 2.02
CA VAL A 126 -5.49 -8.71 1.89
C VAL A 126 -4.31 -7.77 2.00
N TRP A 127 -3.43 -8.03 2.96
CA TRP A 127 -2.24 -7.24 3.23
C TRP A 127 -1.02 -7.79 2.50
N LEU A 128 -0.18 -6.87 2.02
CA LEU A 128 1.20 -7.13 1.62
C LEU A 128 2.11 -6.30 2.52
N VAL A 129 2.84 -6.98 3.40
CA VAL A 129 3.73 -6.37 4.38
C VAL A 129 5.15 -6.39 3.84
N GLY A 130 5.80 -5.23 3.82
CA GLY A 130 7.21 -5.06 3.51
C GLY A 130 7.94 -4.38 4.68
N GLU A 131 9.23 -4.11 4.52
CA GLU A 131 10.11 -3.66 5.61
C GLU A 131 9.76 -2.29 6.23
N ALA A 132 9.04 -1.43 5.50
CA ALA A 132 8.79 -0.03 5.88
C ALA A 132 7.31 0.36 5.81
N GLY A 133 6.43 -0.61 5.59
CA GLY A 133 5.02 -0.34 5.34
C GLY A 133 4.28 -1.54 4.79
N ALA A 134 3.01 -1.30 4.50
CA ALA A 134 2.12 -2.34 3.99
C ALA A 134 1.17 -1.80 2.93
N LEU A 135 0.72 -2.68 2.04
CA LEU A 135 -0.35 -2.43 1.08
C LEU A 135 -1.56 -3.25 1.50
N LEU A 136 -2.71 -2.61 1.71
CA LEU A 136 -3.99 -3.28 1.87
C LEU A 136 -4.73 -3.29 0.55
N VAL A 137 -4.90 -4.46 -0.03
CA VAL A 137 -5.80 -4.69 -1.17
C VAL A 137 -7.20 -4.88 -0.64
N ALA A 138 -8.06 -3.91 -0.95
CA ALA A 138 -9.46 -3.90 -0.52
C ALA A 138 -10.24 -5.08 -1.12
N PRO A 139 -11.35 -5.52 -0.48
CA PRO A 139 -12.25 -6.52 -1.03
C PRO A 139 -12.61 -6.24 -2.51
N GLY A 140 -12.65 -7.30 -3.32
CA GLY A 140 -12.84 -7.19 -4.77
C GLY A 140 -11.58 -6.86 -5.58
N GLY A 141 -10.43 -6.62 -4.92
CA GLY A 141 -9.09 -6.67 -5.54
C GLY A 141 -8.75 -5.56 -6.55
N ARG A 142 -9.56 -4.50 -6.63
CA ARG A 142 -9.36 -3.38 -7.58
C ARG A 142 -8.66 -2.17 -6.96
N ARG A 143 -8.71 -2.03 -5.64
CA ARG A 143 -8.21 -0.86 -4.91
C ARG A 143 -7.15 -1.26 -3.89
N VAL A 144 -6.20 -0.36 -3.69
CA VAL A 144 -5.10 -0.51 -2.74
C VAL A 144 -5.05 0.71 -1.84
N HIS A 145 -4.82 0.49 -0.55
CA HIS A 145 -4.43 1.49 0.44
C HIS A 145 -2.96 1.25 0.80
N CYS A 146 -2.14 2.30 0.73
CA CYS A 146 -0.71 2.23 1.01
C CYS A 146 -0.43 2.86 2.36
N PHE A 147 0.16 2.11 3.27
CA PHE A 147 0.47 2.51 4.62
C PHE A 147 1.98 2.57 4.82
N CYS A 148 2.48 3.73 5.24
CA CYS A 148 3.84 3.86 5.75
C CYS A 148 3.83 3.60 7.25
N VAL A 149 4.79 2.80 7.71
CA VAL A 149 5.05 2.65 9.14
C VAL A 149 6.45 3.18 9.41
N ARG A 150 6.58 3.97 10.47
CA ARG A 150 7.90 4.38 10.96
C ARG A 150 8.43 3.23 11.81
N VAL A 151 9.54 2.65 11.40
CA VAL A 151 10.29 1.71 12.23
C VAL A 151 11.32 2.53 13.02
N GLU A 152 11.32 2.39 14.34
CA GLU A 152 12.13 3.23 15.23
C GLU A 152 13.63 2.90 15.14
N ASP A 153 13.98 1.61 14.99
CA ASP A 153 15.36 1.17 14.83
C ASP A 153 15.69 0.85 13.35
N PRO A 154 16.44 1.72 12.65
CA PRO A 154 16.84 1.48 11.27
C PRO A 154 17.91 0.39 11.13
N GLY A 155 18.56 -0.03 12.22
CA GLY A 155 19.59 -1.07 12.24
C GLY A 155 19.05 -2.50 12.20
N LEU A 156 17.74 -2.69 12.44
CA LEU A 156 17.12 -4.00 12.41
C LEU A 156 17.24 -4.68 11.03
N PRO A 157 17.41 -6.01 10.99
CA PRO A 157 17.24 -6.78 9.75
C PRO A 157 15.88 -6.51 9.08
N GLY A 158 15.83 -6.57 7.76
CA GLY A 158 14.61 -6.36 6.98
C GLY A 158 13.52 -7.36 7.36
N ALA A 159 13.89 -8.64 7.48
CA ALA A 159 12.98 -9.69 7.93
C ALA A 159 12.41 -9.46 9.34
N ASP A 160 13.21 -8.93 10.28
CA ASP A 160 12.72 -8.60 11.62
C ASP A 160 11.72 -7.45 11.59
N ARG A 161 11.95 -6.43 10.75
CA ARG A 161 10.96 -5.36 10.57
C ARG A 161 9.64 -5.90 10.03
N ILE A 162 9.69 -6.80 9.04
CA ILE A 162 8.49 -7.44 8.50
C ILE A 162 7.79 -8.27 9.58
N ALA A 163 8.53 -9.03 10.39
CA ALA A 163 7.97 -9.82 11.48
C ALA A 163 7.23 -8.94 12.50
N HIS A 164 7.83 -7.82 12.92
CA HIS A 164 7.19 -6.87 13.84
C HIS A 164 5.89 -6.29 13.26
N LEU A 165 5.92 -5.84 12.01
CA LEU A 165 4.71 -5.29 11.36
C LEU A 165 3.63 -6.36 11.19
N LEU A 166 4.01 -7.59 10.88
CA LEU A 166 3.08 -8.70 10.74
C LEU A 166 2.44 -9.09 12.06
N LEU A 167 3.22 -9.14 13.14
CA LEU A 167 2.70 -9.40 14.49
C LEU A 167 1.74 -8.30 14.93
N ALA A 168 2.11 -7.03 14.75
CA ALA A 168 1.23 -5.90 15.05
C ALA A 168 -0.09 -5.97 14.26
N LEU A 169 -0.02 -6.33 12.97
CA LEU A 169 -1.19 -6.53 12.11
C LEU A 169 -2.09 -7.68 12.61
N ARG A 170 -1.51 -8.80 13.04
CA ARG A 170 -2.26 -9.98 13.53
C ARG A 170 -2.90 -9.74 14.89
N VAL A 171 -2.28 -8.94 15.75
CA VAL A 171 -2.82 -8.58 17.07
C VAL A 171 -4.03 -7.65 16.92
N ASP A 172 -3.86 -6.56 16.15
CA ASP A 172 -4.92 -5.56 15.99
C ASP A 172 -4.82 -4.90 14.60
N GLU A 173 -5.49 -5.50 13.61
CA GLU A 173 -5.49 -5.00 12.23
C GLU A 173 -5.99 -3.56 12.11
N GLN A 174 -7.06 -3.23 12.83
CA GLN A 174 -7.63 -1.87 12.81
C GLN A 174 -6.70 -0.87 13.49
N GLY A 175 -6.09 -1.26 14.62
CA GLY A 175 -5.09 -0.47 15.33
C GLY A 175 -3.85 -0.22 14.48
N PHE A 176 -3.36 -1.26 13.80
CA PHE A 176 -2.27 -1.16 12.83
C PHE A 176 -2.58 -0.13 11.74
N ALA A 177 -3.77 -0.21 11.13
CA ALA A 177 -4.20 0.73 10.10
C ALA A 177 -4.40 2.17 10.64
N THR A 178 -4.72 2.34 11.92
CA THR A 178 -4.85 3.64 12.60
C THR A 178 -3.49 4.29 12.88
N VAL A 179 -2.54 3.52 13.38
CA VAL A 179 -1.18 3.97 13.71
C VAL A 179 -0.41 4.26 12.44
N ALA A 180 -0.54 3.40 11.42
CA ALA A 180 0.15 3.57 10.16
C ALA A 180 -0.34 4.81 9.39
N ASN A 181 0.58 5.50 8.72
CA ASN A 181 0.23 6.67 7.94
C ASN A 181 -0.28 6.26 6.55
N SER A 182 -1.55 6.56 6.25
CA SER A 182 -2.12 6.36 4.91
C SER A 182 -1.47 7.31 3.90
N ALA A 183 -0.51 6.79 3.13
CA ALA A 183 0.24 7.54 2.13
C ALA A 183 -0.48 7.70 0.78
N PHE A 184 -1.35 6.73 0.43
CA PHE A 184 -2.09 6.72 -0.84
C PHE A 184 -3.30 5.79 -0.77
N SER A 185 -4.37 6.12 -1.50
CA SER A 185 -5.42 5.15 -1.86
C SER A 185 -5.81 5.31 -3.33
N GLY A 186 -5.88 4.22 -4.07
CA GLY A 186 -6.20 4.28 -5.49
C GLY A 186 -6.26 2.93 -6.18
N ALA A 187 -6.31 2.96 -7.51
CA ALA A 187 -6.45 1.75 -8.31
C ALA A 187 -5.18 0.88 -8.26
N ARG A 188 -5.36 -0.43 -8.07
CA ARG A 188 -4.27 -1.42 -7.96
C ARG A 188 -3.33 -1.38 -9.15
N TRP A 189 -3.87 -1.20 -10.37
CA TRP A 189 -3.08 -1.16 -11.59
C TRP A 189 -2.08 0.02 -11.62
N ARG A 190 -2.43 1.19 -11.05
CA ARG A 190 -1.50 2.33 -10.98
C ARG A 190 -0.33 2.04 -10.06
N VAL A 191 -0.61 1.49 -8.88
CA VAL A 191 0.42 1.05 -7.93
C VAL A 191 1.29 -0.02 -8.58
N ARG A 192 0.70 -1.02 -9.24
CA ARG A 192 1.42 -2.09 -9.94
C ARG A 192 2.42 -1.57 -10.97
N ARG A 193 2.07 -0.53 -11.74
CA ARG A 193 3.00 0.08 -12.71
C ARG A 193 4.21 0.74 -12.06
N ARG A 194 4.05 1.26 -10.84
CA ARG A 194 5.09 1.96 -10.09
C ARG A 194 5.88 1.06 -9.15
N LEU A 195 5.37 -0.14 -8.87
CA LEU A 195 6.04 -1.14 -8.07
C LEU A 195 7.22 -1.76 -8.83
N HIS A 196 8.28 -2.11 -8.09
CA HIS A 196 9.43 -2.82 -8.63
C HIS A 196 8.96 -4.12 -9.33
N PRO A 197 9.50 -4.47 -10.52
CA PRO A 197 9.02 -5.63 -11.27
C PRO A 197 8.96 -6.94 -10.47
N SER A 198 9.95 -7.20 -9.61
CA SER A 198 9.99 -8.40 -8.75
C SER A 198 8.85 -8.47 -7.72
N MET A 199 8.25 -7.34 -7.36
CA MET A 199 7.20 -7.26 -6.34
C MET A 199 5.79 -7.39 -6.93
N ARG A 200 5.64 -7.21 -8.25
CA ARG A 200 4.34 -7.25 -8.93
C ARG A 200 3.61 -8.59 -8.75
N PRO A 201 4.29 -9.76 -8.75
CA PRO A 201 3.64 -11.04 -8.48
C PRO A 201 2.90 -11.08 -7.14
N ALA A 202 3.46 -10.47 -6.07
CA ALA A 202 2.78 -10.41 -4.78
C ALA A 202 1.51 -9.55 -4.84
N LEU A 203 1.55 -8.40 -5.52
CA LEU A 203 0.37 -7.55 -5.73
C LEU A 203 -0.71 -8.21 -6.60
N ASP A 204 -0.30 -9.05 -7.53
CA ASP A 204 -1.22 -9.85 -8.35
C ASP A 204 -1.86 -10.97 -7.50
N ALA A 205 -1.07 -11.72 -6.73
CA ALA A 205 -1.56 -12.74 -5.80
C ALA A 205 -2.54 -12.18 -4.75
N ALA A 206 -2.22 -11.03 -4.15
CA ALA A 206 -3.11 -10.36 -3.21
C ALA A 206 -4.42 -9.89 -3.87
N GLY A 207 -4.33 -9.36 -5.10
CA GLY A 207 -5.50 -8.99 -5.90
C GLY A 207 -6.40 -10.18 -6.20
N ASP A 208 -5.83 -11.34 -6.51
CA ASP A 208 -6.56 -12.56 -6.86
C ASP A 208 -7.23 -13.16 -5.62
N LEU A 209 -6.54 -13.12 -4.50
CA LEU A 209 -7.07 -13.56 -3.22
C LEU A 209 -8.22 -12.67 -2.76
N ALA A 210 -8.07 -11.35 -2.80
CA ALA A 210 -9.13 -10.40 -2.43
C ALA A 210 -10.38 -10.55 -3.31
N ARG A 211 -10.23 -10.93 -4.58
CA ARG A 211 -11.36 -11.24 -5.48
C ARG A 211 -12.05 -12.57 -5.14
N ARG A 212 -11.31 -13.55 -4.63
CA ARG A 212 -11.88 -14.85 -4.23
C ARG A 212 -12.63 -14.73 -2.91
N SER A 213 -12.10 -13.98 -1.94
CA SER A 213 -12.75 -13.75 -0.66
C SER A 213 -14.10 -13.04 -0.83
N SER A 214 -14.15 -11.99 -1.67
CA SER A 214 -15.38 -11.22 -1.90
C SER A 214 -16.47 -11.95 -2.69
N ARG A 215 -16.19 -13.14 -3.22
CA ARG A 215 -17.19 -13.98 -3.91
C ARG A 215 -17.82 -15.03 -2.99
N ARG A 216 -17.23 -15.23 -1.81
CA ARG A 216 -17.67 -16.22 -0.82
C ARG A 216 -18.46 -15.59 0.32
N SER A 217 -18.45 -14.27 0.43
CA SER A 217 -19.24 -13.43 1.33
C SER A 217 -20.58 -13.09 0.68
#